data_AF-A0A1V2I4J2-F1
#
_entry.id   AF-A0A1V2I4J2-F1
#
_cell.length_a   1.000
_cell.length_b   1.000
_cell.length_c   1.000
_cell.angle_alpha   90.00
_cell.angle_beta   90.00
_cell.angle_gamma   90.00
#
_symmetry.space_group_name_H-M   'P 1'
#
loop_
_entity.id
_entity.type
_entity.pdbx_description
1 polymer ?
#
loop_
_entity_poly.entity_id
_entity_poly.type
_entity_poly.pdbx_seq_one_letter_code
_entity_poly.pdbx_strand_id
1 'polypeptide(L)'
;MEDLPALRDLLDAGADVHEERDGLTLLHRAIDMELDAHALTGEPLHVDMTAYLLARGADPRRRGEGGNGVSARHMAVSSGHWLATCLIDEWIRTHPDTTD
;
A
#
# COMPACT_ATOMS: atom_id res chain seq x y z
N MET A 1 15.96 0.86 -0.31
CA MET A 1 15.89 0.90 -1.78
C MET A 1 14.44 0.65 -2.13
N GLU A 2 13.67 1.72 -2.21
CA GLU A 2 12.32 1.72 -2.77
C GLU A 2 12.49 1.54 -4.28
N ASP A 3 12.11 0.39 -4.81
CA ASP A 3 12.31 0.09 -6.24
C ASP A 3 11.00 0.28 -6.99
N LEU A 4 10.48 1.52 -6.95
CA LEU A 4 9.31 1.94 -7.73
C LEU A 4 9.47 1.61 -9.23
N PRO A 5 10.66 1.76 -9.87
CA PRO A 5 10.87 1.28 -11.24
C PRO A 5 10.66 -0.23 -11.39
N ALA A 6 11.22 -1.06 -10.51
CA ALA A 6 11.02 -2.50 -10.58
C ALA A 6 9.55 -2.89 -10.33
N LEU A 7 8.88 -2.23 -9.39
CA LEU A 7 7.45 -2.44 -9.14
C LEU A 7 6.60 -2.09 -10.36
N ARG A 8 6.90 -0.95 -11.02
CA ARG A 8 6.24 -0.54 -12.26
C ARG A 8 6.45 -1.58 -13.35
N ASP A 9 7.69 -1.98 -13.59
CA ASP A 9 8.02 -2.92 -14.66
C ASP A 9 7.35 -4.30 -14.42
N LEU A 10 7.23 -4.73 -13.16
CA LEU A 10 6.52 -5.95 -12.78
C LEU A 10 5.01 -5.86 -13.07
N LEU A 11 4.36 -4.78 -12.67
CA LEU A 11 2.92 -4.60 -12.93
C LEU A 11 2.65 -4.38 -14.43
N ASP A 12 3.57 -3.76 -15.17
CA ASP A 12 3.47 -3.58 -16.62
C ASP A 12 3.64 -4.91 -17.37
N ALA A 13 4.40 -5.86 -16.79
CA ALA A 13 4.47 -7.24 -17.26
C ALA A 13 3.21 -8.08 -16.93
N GLY A 14 2.21 -7.50 -16.27
CA GLY A 14 0.93 -8.15 -15.96
C GLY A 14 0.88 -8.88 -14.62
N ALA A 15 1.78 -8.58 -13.68
CA ALA A 15 1.64 -9.07 -12.32
C ALA A 15 0.36 -8.53 -11.65
N ASP A 16 -0.18 -9.30 -10.72
CA ASP A 16 -1.39 -8.94 -9.99
C ASP A 16 -1.08 -7.81 -8.99
N VAL A 17 -1.83 -6.70 -9.09
CA VAL A 17 -1.70 -5.56 -8.17
C VAL A 17 -2.11 -5.92 -6.73
N HIS A 18 -2.90 -6.98 -6.57
CA HIS A 18 -3.28 -7.54 -5.27
C HIS A 18 -2.44 -8.75 -4.87
N GLU A 19 -1.33 -9.02 -5.58
CA GLU A 19 -0.45 -10.15 -5.26
C GLU A 19 -0.08 -10.15 -3.78
N GLU A 20 -0.19 -11.33 -3.18
CA GLU A 20 0.04 -11.54 -1.78
C GLU A 20 1.25 -12.46 -1.56
N ARG A 21 2.16 -12.02 -0.69
CA ARG A 21 3.32 -12.82 -0.25
C ARG A 21 3.45 -12.75 1.26
N ASP A 22 3.61 -13.91 1.88
CA ASP A 22 3.66 -14.08 3.34
C ASP A 22 2.47 -13.43 4.07
N GLY A 23 1.29 -13.46 3.45
CA GLY A 23 0.09 -12.89 4.05
C GLY A 23 -0.12 -11.39 3.84
N LEU A 24 0.76 -10.73 3.08
CA LEU A 24 0.75 -9.28 2.86
C LEU A 24 0.64 -8.98 1.37
N THR A 25 -0.34 -8.14 1.02
CA THR A 25 -0.47 -7.64 -0.36
C THR A 25 0.67 -6.67 -0.70
N LEU A 26 0.89 -6.40 -1.99
CA LEU A 26 1.81 -5.35 -2.44
C LEU A 26 1.60 -4.01 -1.71
N LEU A 27 0.35 -3.65 -1.44
CA LEU A 27 0.02 -2.39 -0.75
C LEU A 27 0.40 -2.40 0.75
N HIS A 28 0.34 -3.56 1.42
CA HIS A 28 0.87 -3.68 2.78
C HIS A 28 2.39 -3.50 2.78
N ARG A 29 3.08 -4.14 1.83
CA ARG A 29 4.55 -4.05 1.72
C ARG A 29 5.01 -2.64 1.40
N ALA A 30 4.28 -1.90 0.57
CA ALA A 30 4.59 -0.49 0.29
C ALA A 30 4.58 0.35 1.57
N ILE A 31 3.51 0.27 2.37
CA ILE A 31 3.38 1.00 3.65
C ILE A 31 4.51 0.63 4.62
N ASP A 32 4.81 -0.67 4.75
CA ASP A 32 5.87 -1.18 5.62
C ASP A 32 7.25 -0.67 5.19
N MET A 33 7.56 -0.73 3.89
CA MET A 33 8.82 -0.27 3.33
C MET A 33 9.01 1.26 3.44
N GLU A 34 7.96 2.05 3.19
CA GLU A 34 7.99 3.51 3.30
C GLU A 34 8.26 3.95 4.75
N LEU A 35 7.66 3.27 5.74
CA LEU A 35 7.94 3.49 7.16
C LEU A 35 9.35 3.07 7.57
N ASP A 36 9.78 1.88 7.16
CA ASP A 36 11.12 1.38 7.46
C ASP A 36 12.19 2.30 6.86
N ALA A 37 11.99 2.76 5.63
CA ALA A 37 12.88 3.72 4.99
C ALA A 37 12.97 5.02 5.79
N HIS A 38 11.82 5.59 6.19
CA HIS A 38 11.77 6.78 7.06
C HIS A 38 12.50 6.56 8.39
N ALA A 39 12.23 5.44 9.07
CA ALA A 39 12.81 5.13 10.38
C ALA A 39 14.33 4.89 10.32
N LEU A 40 14.81 4.25 9.25
CA LEU A 40 16.23 3.92 9.08
C LEU A 40 17.07 5.11 8.63
N THR A 41 16.52 5.97 7.78
CA THR A 41 17.27 7.08 7.15
C THR A 41 17.07 8.41 7.87
N GLY A 42 15.92 8.60 8.54
CA GLY A 42 15.49 9.89 9.07
C GLY A 42 15.06 10.88 7.97
N GLU A 43 15.04 10.47 6.70
CA GLU A 43 14.51 11.28 5.60
C GLU A 43 12.99 11.44 5.73
N PRO A 44 12.37 12.43 5.07
CA PRO A 44 10.92 12.62 5.12
C PRO A 44 10.16 11.33 4.77
N LEU A 45 8.98 11.16 5.34
CA LEU A 45 8.12 10.01 5.04
C LEU A 45 7.60 10.11 3.60
N HIS A 46 7.81 9.06 2.80
CA HIS A 46 7.37 8.96 1.41
C HIS A 46 6.07 8.14 1.28
N VAL A 47 5.45 8.18 0.10
CA VAL A 47 4.17 7.49 -0.21
C VAL A 47 4.07 7.13 -1.69
N ASP A 48 5.18 7.17 -2.42
CA ASP A 48 5.21 7.03 -3.87
C ASP A 48 4.82 5.61 -4.33
N MET A 49 5.23 4.57 -3.59
CA MET A 49 4.79 3.19 -3.89
C MET A 49 3.31 3.00 -3.55
N THR A 50 2.88 3.49 -2.38
CA THR A 50 1.47 3.47 -1.98
C THR A 50 0.60 4.19 -3.00
N ALA A 51 1.00 5.39 -3.44
CA ALA A 51 0.30 6.17 -4.45
C ALA A 51 0.24 5.45 -5.80
N TYR A 52 1.36 4.87 -6.23
CA TYR A 52 1.43 4.14 -7.49
C TYR A 52 0.52 2.91 -7.48
N LEU A 53 0.51 2.12 -6.40
CA LEU A 53 -0.36 0.96 -6.26
C LEU A 53 -1.84 1.34 -6.27
N LEU A 54 -2.23 2.40 -5.54
CA LEU A 54 -3.61 2.91 -5.56
C LEU A 54 -4.01 3.38 -6.97
N ALA A 55 -3.12 4.03 -7.70
CA ALA A 55 -3.34 4.44 -9.09
C ALA A 55 -3.46 3.25 -10.06
N ARG A 56 -2.82 2.12 -9.74
CA ARG A 56 -2.93 0.84 -10.48
C ARG A 56 -4.14 0.00 -10.07
N GLY A 57 -4.96 0.49 -9.13
CA GLY A 57 -6.20 -0.18 -8.69
C GLY A 57 -6.05 -1.08 -7.47
N ALA A 58 -4.95 -0.99 -6.71
CA ALA A 58 -4.85 -1.67 -5.43
C ALA A 58 -5.98 -1.21 -4.49
N ASP A 59 -6.71 -2.15 -3.88
CA ASP A 59 -7.82 -1.84 -2.97
C ASP A 59 -7.30 -1.90 -1.53
N PRO A 60 -7.24 -0.76 -0.81
CA PRO A 60 -6.74 -0.68 0.57
C PRO A 60 -7.67 -1.31 1.61
N ARG A 61 -8.89 -1.72 1.23
CA ARG A 61 -9.84 -2.43 2.08
C ARG A 61 -9.60 -3.94 2.08
N ARG A 62 -8.90 -4.46 1.06
CA ARG A 62 -8.54 -5.89 1.01
C ARG A 62 -7.69 -6.24 2.22
N ARG A 63 -8.08 -7.33 2.87
CA ARG A 63 -7.36 -7.91 4.00
C ARG A 63 -6.32 -8.87 3.43
N GLY A 64 -5.09 -8.79 3.92
CA GLY A 64 -4.11 -9.85 3.64
C GLY A 64 -4.52 -11.13 4.38
N GLU A 65 -4.05 -12.29 3.94
CA GLU A 65 -4.33 -13.56 4.63
C GLU A 65 -3.40 -13.81 5.83
N GLY A 66 -2.35 -13.01 6.05
CA GLY A 66 -1.44 -13.14 7.20
C GLY A 66 -1.36 -11.93 8.12
N GLY A 67 -0.51 -12.03 9.14
CA GLY A 67 -0.13 -10.90 10.02
C GLY A 67 -1.25 -10.22 10.81
N ASN A 68 -2.31 -10.95 11.18
CA ASN A 68 -3.58 -10.50 11.81
C ASN A 68 -4.76 -10.29 10.84
N GLY A 69 -4.56 -10.57 9.55
CA GLY A 69 -5.59 -10.46 8.53
C GLY A 69 -6.17 -9.07 8.46
N VAL A 70 -5.34 -8.03 8.62
CA VAL A 70 -5.77 -6.62 8.58
C VAL A 70 -5.75 -6.10 7.15
N SER A 71 -6.41 -4.97 6.91
CA SER A 71 -6.31 -4.29 5.61
C SER A 71 -5.13 -3.33 5.58
N ALA A 72 -4.69 -2.93 4.38
CA ALA A 72 -3.61 -1.97 4.22
C ALA A 72 -3.93 -0.64 4.90
N ARG A 73 -5.20 -0.19 4.83
CA ARG A 73 -5.69 0.96 5.60
C ARG A 73 -5.45 0.80 7.11
N HIS A 74 -5.81 -0.36 7.69
CA HIS A 74 -5.64 -0.59 9.12
C HIS A 74 -4.15 -0.54 9.50
N MET A 75 -3.28 -1.13 8.68
CA MET A 75 -1.83 -1.08 8.87
C MET A 75 -1.29 0.35 8.86
N ALA A 76 -1.67 1.18 7.88
CA ALA A 76 -1.25 2.59 7.80
C ALA A 76 -1.66 3.39 9.05
N VAL A 77 -2.89 3.18 9.53
CA VAL A 77 -3.39 3.85 10.75
C VAL A 77 -2.64 3.34 11.98
N SER A 78 -2.48 2.03 12.16
CA SER A 78 -1.88 1.44 13.36
C SER A 78 -0.40 1.74 13.51
N SER A 79 0.30 1.90 12.39
CA SER A 79 1.73 2.22 12.34
C SER A 79 2.03 3.72 12.43
N GLY A 80 1.00 4.58 12.38
CA GLY A 80 1.18 6.03 12.39
C GLY A 80 1.68 6.59 11.05
N HIS A 81 1.54 5.85 9.95
CA HIS A 81 1.86 6.33 8.60
C HIS A 81 0.80 7.34 8.12
N TRP A 82 0.89 8.57 8.65
CA TRP A 82 -0.13 9.60 8.43
C TRP A 82 -0.33 9.94 6.94
N LEU A 83 0.76 9.96 6.16
CA LEU A 83 0.68 10.30 4.73
C LEU A 83 -0.07 9.23 3.92
N ALA A 84 0.26 7.95 4.11
CA ALA A 84 -0.48 6.83 3.53
C ALA A 84 -1.94 6.81 4.01
N THR A 85 -2.20 7.10 5.29
CA THR A 85 -3.56 7.18 5.84
C THR A 85 -4.41 8.21 5.11
N CYS A 86 -3.90 9.45 4.94
CA CYS A 86 -4.60 10.50 4.21
C CYS A 86 -4.91 10.10 2.77
N LEU A 87 -3.93 9.50 2.08
CA LEU A 87 -4.09 9.11 0.68
C LEU A 87 -5.11 7.96 0.53
N ILE A 88 -5.02 6.96 1.39
CA ILE A 88 -5.94 5.81 1.40
C ILE A 88 -7.37 6.26 1.73
N ASP A 89 -7.56 7.13 2.72
CA ASP A 89 -8.87 7.63 3.09
C ASP A 89 -9.53 8.42 1.95
N GLU A 90 -8.74 9.24 1.24
CA GLU A 90 -9.19 9.95 0.06
C GLU A 90 -9.52 9.01 -1.11
N TRP A 91 -8.71 7.98 -1.33
CA TRP A 91 -8.99 6.95 -2.32
C TRP A 91 -10.32 6.23 -2.01
N ILE A 92 -10.55 5.84 -0.75
CA ILE A 92 -11.79 5.18 -0.33
C ILE A 92 -12.99 6.10 -0.53
N ARG A 93 -12.85 7.39 -0.18
CA ARG A 93 -13.90 8.39 -0.38
C ARG A 93 -14.30 8.53 -1.86
N THR A 94 -13.37 8.33 -2.78
CA THR A 94 -13.58 8.42 -4.23
C THR A 94 -13.97 7.09 -4.89
N HIS A 95 -13.82 5.96 -4.20
CA HIS A 95 -14.14 4.60 -4.67
C HIS A 95 -15.14 3.88 -3.74
N PRO A 96 -16.36 4.44 -3.57
CA PRO A 96 -17.38 3.83 -2.71
C PRO A 96 -17.69 2.40 -3.18
N ASP A 97 -18.03 1.52 -2.24
CA ASP A 97 -18.50 0.17 -2.57
C ASP A 97 -19.67 0.30 -3.55
N THR A 98 -19.49 -0.20 -4.77
CA THR A 98 -20.55 -0.25 -5.76
C THR A 98 -21.54 -1.30 -5.28
N THR A 99 -22.50 -0.87 -4.47
CA THR A 99 -23.66 -1.68 -4.13
C THR A 99 -24.61 -1.57 -5.31
N ASP A 100 -24.57 -2.56 -6.20
CA ASP A 100 -25.65 -2.85 -7.16
C ASP A 100 -26.26 -4.21 -6.76
#